data_AF-A0A7S1PSB2-F1
#
_entry.id   AF-A0A7S1PSB2-F1
#
_cell.length_a   1.000
_cell.length_b   1.000
_cell.length_c   1.000
_cell.angle_alpha   90.00
_cell.angle_beta   90.00
_cell.angle_gamma   90.00
#
_symmetry.space_group_name_H-M   'P 1'
#
loop_
_entity.id
_entity.type
_entity.pdbx_description
1 polymer ?
#
loop_
_entity_poly.entity_id
_entity_poly.type
_entity_poly.pdbx_seq_one_letter_code
_entity_poly.pdbx_strand_id
1 'polypeptide(L)'
;ERCAAEAPCLKLQRGLLTWALDPHSHPMVTESEKAFVVSCLEVLRERCSHVGAKGLSSLLGPRRADAPPVSPREALRGGLQTILEDSVRTGADYLFVEPGYLMSLGGKKIVKLCIEYAGHGTSLSVCWDWSMKLEPRLQG
;
A
#
# COMPACT_ATOMS: atom_id res chain seq x y z
N GLU A 1 6.75 -12.02 19.69
CA GLU A 1 5.39 -11.57 20.03
C GLU A 1 4.40 -12.06 18.98
N ARG A 2 3.20 -12.50 19.40
CA ARG A 2 2.20 -13.15 18.53
C ARG A 2 1.30 -12.07 17.91
N CYS A 3 1.12 -12.10 16.60
CA CYS A 3 0.07 -11.37 15.90
C CYS A 3 -1.28 -11.67 16.56
N ALA A 4 -1.83 -10.70 17.30
CA ALA A 4 -3.17 -10.81 17.85
C ALA A 4 -4.17 -10.13 16.90
N ALA A 5 -5.26 -10.86 16.64
CA ALA A 5 -6.47 -10.53 15.88
C ALA A 5 -6.35 -10.60 14.34
N GLU A 6 -6.55 -11.82 13.85
CA GLU A 6 -6.89 -12.16 12.46
C GLU A 6 -8.18 -11.45 12.03
N ALA A 7 -8.04 -10.36 11.28
CA ALA A 7 -9.08 -9.98 10.31
C ALA A 7 -8.94 -10.95 9.12
N PRO A 8 -10.02 -11.62 8.67
CA PRO A 8 -9.96 -12.55 7.55
C PRO A 8 -9.70 -11.76 6.26
N CYS A 9 -8.43 -11.62 5.97
CA CYS A 9 -7.85 -11.09 4.76
C CYS A 9 -8.25 -12.02 3.60
N LEU A 10 -9.29 -11.65 2.85
CA LEU A 10 -9.86 -12.49 1.81
C LEU A 10 -8.88 -12.71 0.64
N LYS A 11 -8.45 -13.97 0.50
CA LYS A 11 -7.74 -14.65 -0.61
C LYS A 11 -6.33 -14.15 -0.96
N LEU A 12 -5.32 -14.86 -0.43
CA LEU A 12 -3.95 -14.90 -0.97
C LEU A 12 -3.96 -15.41 -2.43
N GLN A 13 -3.49 -14.59 -3.36
CA GLN A 13 -3.10 -15.07 -4.70
C GLN A 13 -1.67 -15.62 -4.67
N ARG A 14 -1.34 -16.62 -5.50
CA ARG A 14 0.03 -17.18 -5.58
C ARG A 14 0.96 -16.18 -6.27
N GLY A 15 1.91 -15.61 -5.54
CA GLY A 15 2.93 -14.70 -6.07
C GLY A 15 3.92 -14.28 -4.99
N LEU A 16 5.05 -13.67 -5.38
CA LEU A 16 6.04 -13.12 -4.44
C LEU A 16 5.44 -12.05 -3.52
N LEU A 17 4.49 -11.28 -4.03
CA LEU A 17 3.71 -10.28 -3.31
C LEU A 17 2.22 -10.61 -3.40
N THR A 18 1.59 -10.76 -2.24
CA THR A 18 0.15 -11.00 -2.10
C THR A 18 -0.46 -9.95 -1.19
N TRP A 19 -1.76 -9.70 -1.30
CA TRP A 19 -2.45 -8.77 -0.40
C TRP A 19 -3.90 -9.16 -0.19
N ALA A 20 -4.48 -8.56 0.84
CA ALA A 20 -5.91 -8.55 1.06
C ALA A 20 -6.31 -7.22 1.67
N LEU A 21 -7.43 -6.67 1.21
CA LEU A 21 -8.05 -5.50 1.82
C LEU A 21 -8.92 -5.94 3.01
N ASP A 22 -8.95 -5.12 4.04
CA ASP A 22 -9.89 -5.29 5.14
C ASP A 22 -11.32 -5.01 4.64
N PRO A 23 -12.29 -5.92 4.88
CA PRO A 23 -13.65 -5.74 4.40
C PRO A 23 -14.36 -4.56 5.07
N HIS A 24 -13.93 -4.16 6.27
CA HIS A 24 -14.49 -3.04 7.03
C HIS A 24 -13.69 -1.76 6.74
N SER A 25 -13.85 -1.27 5.51
CA SER A 25 -13.35 0.04 5.10
C SER A 25 -14.24 1.17 5.65
N HIS A 26 -13.69 2.38 5.77
CA HIS A 26 -14.45 3.56 6.18
C HIS A 26 -15.70 3.76 5.28
N PRO A 27 -16.89 4.11 5.81
CA PRO A 27 -18.14 4.14 5.03
C PRO A 27 -18.14 5.03 3.78
N MET A 28 -17.29 6.04 3.74
CA MET A 28 -17.15 6.96 2.61
C MET A 28 -16.17 6.47 1.52
N VAL A 29 -15.52 5.33 1.74
CA VAL A 29 -14.67 4.70 0.72
C VAL A 29 -15.56 4.01 -0.30
N THR A 30 -15.44 4.44 -1.54
CA THR A 30 -16.15 3.86 -2.68
C THR A 30 -15.43 2.62 -3.21
N GLU A 31 -16.15 1.75 -3.92
CA GLU A 31 -15.56 0.58 -4.58
C GLU A 31 -14.54 0.99 -5.66
N SER A 32 -14.75 2.10 -6.36
CA SER A 32 -13.76 2.64 -7.32
C SER A 32 -12.45 3.06 -6.64
N GLU A 33 -12.51 3.61 -5.43
CA GLU A 33 -11.30 3.98 -4.68
C GLU A 33 -10.56 2.72 -4.20
N LYS A 34 -11.27 1.67 -3.77
CA LYS A 34 -10.64 0.37 -3.46
C LYS A 34 -10.00 -0.24 -4.70
N ALA A 35 -10.69 -0.21 -5.84
CA ALA A 35 -10.16 -0.73 -7.10
C ALA A 35 -8.88 0.00 -7.53
N PHE A 36 -8.81 1.32 -7.32
CA PHE A 36 -7.59 2.10 -7.54
C PHE A 36 -6.43 1.67 -6.63
N VAL A 37 -6.68 1.44 -5.34
CA VAL A 37 -5.65 0.91 -4.43
C VAL A 37 -5.18 -0.47 -4.89
N VAL A 38 -6.09 -1.33 -5.32
CA VAL A 38 -5.76 -2.66 -5.86
C VAL A 38 -4.92 -2.55 -7.14
N SER A 39 -5.24 -1.64 -8.07
CA SER A 39 -4.42 -1.48 -9.28
C SER A 39 -3.00 -1.01 -8.95
N CYS A 40 -2.84 -0.15 -7.93
CA CYS A 40 -1.52 0.25 -7.44
C CYS A 40 -0.75 -0.94 -6.82
N LEU A 41 -1.43 -1.84 -6.12
CA LEU A 41 -0.83 -3.06 -5.58
C LEU A 41 -0.39 -4.05 -6.67
N GLU A 42 -1.11 -4.12 -7.79
CA GLU A 42 -0.69 -4.90 -8.96
C GLU A 42 0.60 -4.33 -9.58
N VAL A 43 0.71 -3.01 -9.70
CA VAL A 43 1.98 -2.36 -10.14
C VAL A 43 3.11 -2.66 -9.15
N LEU A 44 2.83 -2.65 -7.84
CA LEU A 44 3.83 -3.01 -6.83
C LEU A 44 4.27 -4.47 -6.96
N ARG A 45 3.34 -5.40 -7.23
CA ARG A 45 3.65 -6.82 -7.46
C ARG A 45 4.57 -7.00 -8.65
N GLU A 46 4.29 -6.31 -9.74
CA GLU A 46 5.12 -6.35 -10.94
C GLU A 46 6.54 -5.85 -10.64
N ARG A 47 6.67 -4.69 -9.98
CA ARG A 47 7.98 -4.16 -9.57
C ARG A 47 8.73 -5.12 -8.65
N CYS A 48 8.05 -5.68 -7.64
CA CYS A 48 8.59 -6.68 -6.72
C CYS A 48 9.07 -7.95 -7.45
N SER A 49 8.38 -8.37 -8.50
CA SER A 49 8.72 -9.57 -9.29
C SER A 49 9.96 -9.34 -10.15
N HIS A 50 10.17 -8.12 -10.65
CA HIS A 50 11.36 -7.77 -11.43
C HIS A 50 12.63 -7.66 -10.56
N VAL A 51 12.52 -7.10 -9.36
CA VAL A 51 13.68 -6.84 -8.49
C VAL A 51 14.06 -8.02 -7.60
N GLY A 52 13.09 -8.89 -7.27
CA GLY A 52 13.26 -9.99 -6.33
C GLY A 52 13.58 -9.54 -4.90
N ALA A 53 13.80 -10.50 -3.99
CA ALA A 53 13.92 -10.22 -2.55
C ALA A 53 15.10 -9.30 -2.18
N LYS A 54 16.19 -9.37 -2.95
CA LYS A 54 17.41 -8.58 -2.72
C LYS A 54 17.32 -7.15 -3.25
N GLY A 55 16.34 -6.87 -4.12
CA GLY A 55 16.18 -5.57 -4.78
C GLY A 55 15.07 -4.69 -4.23
N LEU A 56 14.36 -5.10 -3.16
CA LEU A 56 13.23 -4.32 -2.63
C LEU A 56 13.56 -2.86 -2.29
N SER A 57 14.79 -2.57 -1.86
CA SER A 57 15.21 -1.20 -1.56
C SER A 57 15.17 -0.28 -2.79
N SER A 58 15.22 -0.81 -4.02
CA SER A 58 15.10 -0.02 -5.24
C SER A 58 13.69 0.51 -5.49
N LEU A 59 12.67 -0.01 -4.78
CA LEU A 59 11.30 0.50 -4.85
C LEU A 59 11.16 1.93 -4.32
N LEU A 60 12.11 2.37 -3.47
CA LEU A 60 12.13 3.70 -2.87
C LEU A 60 12.85 4.75 -3.73
N GLY A 61 13.31 4.38 -4.93
CA GLY A 61 14.09 5.25 -5.79
C GLY A 61 15.54 5.47 -5.32
N PRO A 62 16.24 6.48 -5.86
CA PRO A 62 17.63 6.78 -5.51
C PRO A 62 17.76 7.14 -4.03
N ARG A 63 18.62 6.43 -3.30
CA ARG A 63 18.94 6.73 -1.89
C ARG A 63 20.38 7.19 -1.76
N ARG A 64 20.66 8.01 -0.73
CA ARG A 64 22.02 8.41 -0.40
C ARG A 64 22.83 7.18 0.02
N ALA A 65 24.12 7.18 -0.29
CA ALA A 65 25.01 6.06 0.00
C ALA A 65 25.18 5.79 1.51
N ASP A 66 24.98 6.81 2.35
CA ASP A 66 25.05 6.75 3.81
C ASP A 66 23.70 6.43 4.48
N ALA A 67 22.63 6.25 3.71
CA ALA A 67 21.31 6.00 4.27
C ALA A 67 21.26 4.60 4.91
N PRO A 68 20.58 4.45 6.06
CA PRO A 68 20.51 3.16 6.74
C PRO A 68 19.81 2.10 5.86
N PRO A 69 20.12 0.80 6.07
CA PRO A 69 19.42 -0.29 5.41
C PRO A 69 17.91 -0.16 5.63
N VAL A 70 17.14 -0.38 4.56
CA VAL A 70 15.69 -0.33 4.62
C VAL A 70 15.15 -1.73 4.89
N SER A 71 14.26 -1.84 5.86
CA SER A 71 13.53 -3.07 6.12
C SER A 71 12.64 -3.41 4.91
N PRO A 72 12.38 -4.70 4.60
CA PRO A 72 11.43 -5.07 3.57
C PRO A 72 10.04 -4.43 3.75
N ARG A 73 9.60 -4.23 4.99
CA ARG A 73 8.31 -3.58 5.30
C ARG A 73 8.31 -2.12 4.88
N GLU A 74 9.38 -1.39 5.19
CA GLU A 74 9.54 0.01 4.81
C GLU A 74 9.69 0.16 3.29
N ALA A 75 10.38 -0.76 2.63
CA ALA A 75 10.48 -0.79 1.17
C ALA A 75 9.12 -0.98 0.51
N LEU A 76 8.30 -1.92 0.99
CA LEU A 76 6.95 -2.16 0.47
C LEU A 76 6.01 -0.99 0.74
N ARG A 77 6.04 -0.43 1.96
CA ARG A 77 5.24 0.74 2.34
C ARG A 77 5.59 1.95 1.47
N GLY A 78 6.87 2.30 1.39
CA GLY A 78 7.30 3.45 0.60
C GLY A 78 7.14 3.21 -0.91
N GLY A 79 7.34 1.99 -1.39
CA GLY A 79 7.06 1.64 -2.78
C GLY A 79 5.57 1.81 -3.12
N LEU A 80 4.66 1.35 -2.25
CA LEU A 80 3.23 1.57 -2.41
C LEU A 80 2.88 3.06 -2.38
N GLN A 81 3.45 3.83 -1.44
CA GLN A 81 3.29 5.27 -1.34
C GLN A 81 3.64 5.96 -2.67
N THR A 82 4.84 5.71 -3.19
CA THR A 82 5.32 6.31 -4.43
C THR A 82 4.40 5.95 -5.61
N ILE A 83 3.98 4.70 -5.73
CA ILE A 83 3.04 4.29 -6.80
C ILE A 83 1.71 5.02 -6.68
N LEU A 84 1.16 5.15 -5.48
CA LEU A 84 -0.09 5.85 -5.23
C LEU A 84 0.01 7.34 -5.63
N GLU A 85 1.08 8.02 -5.20
CA GLU A 85 1.35 9.42 -5.52
C GLU A 85 1.55 9.64 -7.03
N ASP A 86 2.29 8.74 -7.69
CA ASP A 86 2.54 8.80 -9.14
C ASP A 86 1.24 8.56 -9.94
N SER A 87 0.39 7.66 -9.46
CA SER A 87 -0.80 7.19 -10.18
C SER A 87 -2.02 8.06 -9.95
N VAL A 88 -2.08 8.84 -8.86
CA VAL A 88 -3.26 9.63 -8.54
C VAL A 88 -3.34 10.91 -9.39
N ARG A 89 -4.55 11.24 -9.83
CA ARG A 89 -4.82 12.44 -10.65
C ARG A 89 -4.60 13.74 -9.87
N THR A 90 -5.02 13.79 -8.61
CA THR A 90 -5.01 15.00 -7.76
C THR A 90 -4.81 14.64 -6.31
N GLY A 91 -4.20 15.53 -5.52
CA GLY A 91 -4.17 15.41 -4.05
C GLY A 91 -3.11 14.46 -3.49
N ALA A 92 -2.02 14.22 -4.23
CA ALA A 92 -0.92 13.38 -3.77
C ALA A 92 -0.39 13.80 -2.38
N ASP A 93 -0.33 15.11 -2.10
CA ASP A 93 0.13 15.66 -0.82
C ASP A 93 -0.70 15.23 0.40
N TYR A 94 -1.93 14.76 0.18
CA TYR A 94 -2.87 14.35 1.22
C TYR A 94 -3.08 12.83 1.27
N LEU A 95 -2.42 12.08 0.39
CA LEU A 95 -2.48 10.63 0.27
C LEU A 95 -1.22 10.02 0.87
N PHE A 96 -1.36 9.16 1.88
CA PHE A 96 -0.21 8.55 2.54
C PHE A 96 -0.46 7.12 3.04
N VAL A 97 0.61 6.34 3.19
CA VAL A 97 0.58 4.95 3.67
C VAL A 97 1.31 4.84 5.01
N GLU A 98 0.55 4.44 6.04
CA GLU A 98 1.02 4.22 7.40
C GLU A 98 1.19 2.72 7.70
N PRO A 99 2.15 2.33 8.56
CA PRO A 99 2.25 0.97 9.04
C PRO A 99 1.09 0.63 10.00
N GLY A 100 0.64 -0.62 9.96
CA GLY A 100 -0.41 -1.13 10.83
C GLY A 100 -1.83 -0.79 10.38
N TYR A 101 -2.80 -1.07 11.26
CA TYR A 101 -4.22 -0.78 11.05
C TYR A 101 -4.62 0.45 11.84
N LEU A 102 -4.82 1.56 11.13
CA LEU A 102 -5.41 2.75 11.69
C LEU A 102 -6.93 2.58 11.75
N MET A 103 -7.49 2.81 12.94
CA MET A 103 -8.95 2.72 13.15
C MET A 103 -9.66 3.99 12.68
N SER A 104 -9.08 5.15 12.95
CA SER A 104 -9.59 6.44 12.51
C SER A 104 -8.48 7.47 12.46
N LEU A 105 -8.63 8.42 11.55
CA LEU A 105 -7.82 9.63 11.48
C LEU A 105 -8.77 10.72 11.00
N GLY A 106 -9.20 11.61 11.92
CA GLY A 106 -10.27 12.56 11.65
C GLY A 106 -10.12 13.27 10.30
N GLY A 107 -11.20 13.31 9.51
CA GLY A 107 -11.18 13.92 8.17
C GLY A 107 -10.55 13.06 7.06
N LYS A 108 -10.07 11.84 7.35
CA LYS A 108 -9.52 10.92 6.36
C LYS A 108 -10.42 9.72 6.09
N LYS A 109 -10.42 9.27 4.85
CA LYS A 109 -10.80 7.91 4.47
C LYS A 109 -9.61 6.99 4.68
N ILE A 110 -9.88 5.75 5.09
CA ILE A 110 -8.85 4.75 5.38
C ILE A 110 -9.25 3.42 4.73
N VAL A 111 -8.31 2.85 3.99
CA VAL A 111 -8.33 1.45 3.57
C VAL A 111 -7.19 0.73 4.26
N LYS A 112 -7.54 -0.27 5.07
CA LYS A 112 -6.58 -1.17 5.72
C LYS A 112 -6.31 -2.34 4.79
N LEU A 113 -5.08 -2.80 4.74
CA LEU A 113 -4.71 -3.98 3.97
C LEU A 113 -3.53 -4.73 4.61
N CYS A 114 -3.50 -6.04 4.40
CA CYS A 114 -2.34 -6.87 4.67
C CYS A 114 -1.60 -7.10 3.35
N ILE A 115 -0.28 -6.95 3.38
CA ILE A 115 0.62 -7.37 2.33
C ILE A 115 1.47 -8.51 2.86
N GLU A 116 1.66 -9.55 2.07
CA GLU A 116 2.64 -10.59 2.34
C GLU A 116 3.66 -10.65 1.22
N TYR A 117 4.94 -10.58 1.58
CA TYR A 117 6.05 -10.71 0.65
C TYR A 117 7.00 -11.81 1.10
N ALA A 118 7.23 -12.81 0.24
CA ALA A 118 8.11 -13.94 0.52
C ALA A 118 7.88 -14.61 1.89
N GLY A 119 6.61 -14.77 2.30
CA GLY A 119 6.22 -15.34 3.60
C GLY A 119 6.25 -14.36 4.78
N HIS A 120 6.60 -13.09 4.56
CA HIS A 120 6.61 -12.06 5.58
C HIS A 120 5.42 -11.10 5.40
N GLY A 121 4.46 -11.20 6.33
CA GLY A 121 3.31 -10.31 6.41
C GLY A 121 3.62 -8.95 7.04
N THR A 122 2.95 -7.91 6.53
CA THR A 122 2.83 -6.59 7.16
C THR A 122 1.46 -5.99 6.89
N SER A 123 0.92 -5.32 7.90
CA SER A 123 -0.32 -4.55 7.78
C SER A 123 0.01 -3.10 7.43
N LEU A 124 -0.80 -2.50 6.57
CA LEU A 124 -0.70 -1.10 6.13
C LEU A 124 -2.07 -0.44 6.12
N SER A 125 -2.08 0.88 6.21
CA SER A 125 -3.27 1.72 6.05
C SER A 125 -3.01 2.79 5.00
N VAL A 126 -3.83 2.84 3.95
CA VAL A 126 -3.83 3.89 2.94
C VAL A 126 -4.83 4.96 3.37
N CYS A 127 -4.37 6.19 3.52
CA CYS A 127 -5.12 7.30 4.10
C CYS A 127 -5.18 8.48 3.12
N TRP A 128 -6.35 9.08 2.95
CA TRP A 128 -6.51 10.29 2.14
C TRP A 128 -7.67 11.16 2.64
N ASP A 129 -7.72 12.43 2.25
CA ASP A 129 -8.79 13.33 2.70
C ASP A 129 -10.19 12.89 2.23
N TRP A 130 -11.19 13.11 3.09
CA TRP A 130 -12.59 12.80 2.82
C TRP A 130 -13.16 13.46 1.56
N SER A 131 -12.65 14.64 1.20
CA SER A 131 -13.03 15.45 0.06
C SER A 131 -12.31 15.03 -1.22
N MET A 132 -11.26 14.22 -1.10
CA MET A 132 -10.50 13.70 -2.22
C MET A 132 -11.12 12.39 -2.71
N LYS A 133 -11.09 12.23 -4.04
CA LYS A 133 -11.48 11.01 -4.72
C LYS A 133 -10.23 10.41 -5.37
N LEU A 134 -9.94 9.15 -5.05
CA LEU A 134 -8.85 8.44 -5.72
C LEU A 134 -9.29 8.05 -7.13
N GLU A 135 -8.59 8.62 -8.11
CA GLU A 135 -8.82 8.35 -9.52
C GLU A 135 -7.47 8.26 -10.24
N PRO A 136 -7.34 7.34 -11.20
CA PRO A 136 -6.13 7.24 -11.99
C PRO A 136 -5.88 8.52 -12.78
N ARG A 137 -4.61 8.94 -12.81
CA ARG A 137 -4.12 9.90 -13.79
C ARG A 137 -4.35 9.28 -15.16
N LEU A 138 -5.07 9.98 -16.04
CA LEU A 138 -5.24 9.54 -17.43
C LEU A 138 -3.83 9.43 -18.03
N GLN A 139 -3.43 8.22 -18.41
CA GLN A 139 -2.26 8.04 -19.27
C GLN A 139 -2.69 8.55 -20.64
N GLY A 140 -2.22 9.75 -20.99
CA GLY A 140 -2.38 10.33 -22.33
C GLY A 140 -1.48 9.65 -23.35
#